data_AF-A0AAV1LSZ5-F1
#
_entry.id   AF-A0AAV1LSZ5-F1
#
_cell.length_a   1.000
_cell.length_b   1.000
_cell.length_c   1.000
_cell.angle_alpha   90.00
_cell.angle_beta   90.00
_cell.angle_gamma   90.00
#
_symmetry.space_group_name_H-M   'P 1'
#
loop_
_entity.id
_entity.type
_entity.pdbx_description
1 polymer ?
#
loop_
_entity_poly.entity_id
_entity_poly.type
_entity_poly.pdbx_seq_one_letter_code
_entity_poly.pdbx_strand_id
1 'polypeptide(L)'
;MAAPSNGSGILVEEFEESFQACLNVLTKQEASPCVEKEEVKVEVERFIDHARQMEAFFLQKRFLLSAMKPELLVKEDNNELKCELQRKDELLRRHYDKVSQWHSLLADLQGHTVYNKCQQQQQQQTSQAPLQQAASPMQQPCTVQQSVQTQQMAAAAAAQQAALQQQALQQQQIQNSLAQGMFLAGGRGGYVGAALQGPLAYLEKTATNIGLGDGRR
;
A
#
# COMPACT_ATOMS: atom_id res chain seq x y z
N MET A 1 29.77 20.07 2.48
CA MET A 1 29.73 21.41 3.09
C MET A 1 29.36 21.25 4.55
N ALA A 2 30.20 21.74 5.46
CA ALA A 2 30.05 21.55 6.90
C ALA A 2 29.04 22.55 7.47
N ALA A 3 28.13 22.07 8.31
CA ALA A 3 27.22 22.92 9.07
C ALA A 3 27.97 23.56 10.25
N PRO A 4 27.81 24.87 10.52
CA PRO A 4 28.24 25.42 11.80
C PRO A 4 27.09 25.23 12.80
N SER A 5 27.20 24.23 13.67
CA SER A 5 26.19 23.95 14.72
C SER A 5 26.44 24.68 16.04
N ASN A 6 27.49 25.50 16.17
CA ASN A 6 27.83 26.15 17.44
C ASN A 6 27.82 27.69 17.43
N GLY A 7 27.48 28.35 16.30
CA GLY A 7 27.54 29.82 16.19
C GLY A 7 26.29 30.58 16.62
N SER A 8 25.16 29.89 16.84
CA SER A 8 23.86 30.55 17.08
C SER A 8 23.70 31.15 18.47
N GLY A 9 24.35 30.57 19.49
CA GLY A 9 24.38 31.16 20.83
C GLY A 9 25.21 32.45 20.85
N ILE A 10 26.38 32.39 20.22
CA ILE A 10 27.33 33.52 20.12
C ILE A 10 26.69 34.71 19.38
N LEU A 11 25.97 34.49 18.28
CA LEU A 11 25.36 35.58 17.50
C LEU A 11 24.30 36.36 18.29
N VAL A 12 23.52 35.67 19.14
CA VAL A 12 22.50 36.32 19.97
C VAL A 12 23.17 37.10 21.10
N GLU A 13 24.22 36.55 21.70
CA GLU A 13 25.03 37.23 22.72
C GLU A 13 25.71 38.49 22.17
N GLU A 14 26.32 38.43 20.98
CA GLU A 14 26.94 39.58 20.30
C GLU A 14 25.91 40.66 19.92
N PHE A 15 24.71 40.24 19.49
CA PHE A 15 23.62 41.18 19.22
C PHE A 15 23.17 41.89 20.51
N GLU A 16 22.98 41.15 21.61
CA GLU A 16 22.60 41.72 22.91
C GLU A 16 23.67 42.67 23.45
N GLU A 17 24.94 42.32 23.32
CA GLU A 17 26.06 43.18 23.69
C GLU A 17 26.09 44.48 22.87
N SER A 18 25.90 44.38 21.55
CA SER A 18 25.84 45.56 20.67
C SER A 18 24.63 46.46 20.96
N PHE A 19 23.49 45.87 21.31
CA PHE A 19 22.30 46.60 21.73
C PHE A 19 22.55 47.38 23.03
N GLN A 20 23.15 46.71 24.03
CA GLN A 20 23.44 47.34 25.30
C GLN A 20 24.47 48.48 25.14
N ALA A 21 25.49 48.30 24.32
CA ALA A 21 26.46 49.35 24.02
C ALA A 21 25.83 50.56 23.32
N CYS A 22 25.00 50.32 22.29
CA CYS A 22 24.26 51.37 21.59
C CYS A 22 23.33 52.14 22.56
N LEU A 23 22.57 51.42 23.39
CA LEU A 23 21.70 52.03 24.41
C LEU A 23 22.50 52.87 25.42
N ASN A 24 23.65 52.37 25.86
CA ASN A 24 24.48 53.04 26.85
C ASN A 24 25.00 54.38 26.35
N VAL A 25 25.43 54.47 25.09
CA VAL A 25 25.91 55.74 24.52
C VAL A 25 24.75 56.75 24.36
N LEU A 26 23.52 56.28 24.08
CA LEU A 26 22.35 57.14 23.97
C LEU A 26 21.79 57.65 25.32
N THR A 27 22.16 57.01 26.43
CA THR A 27 21.57 57.26 27.76
C THR A 27 22.53 57.84 28.80
N LYS A 28 23.83 57.92 28.50
CA LYS A 28 24.81 58.60 29.36
C LYS A 28 24.51 60.11 29.41
N GLN A 29 24.48 60.67 30.62
CA GLN A 29 24.01 62.04 30.90
C GLN A 29 25.15 63.08 30.99
N GLU A 30 26.41 62.66 30.81
CA GLU A 30 27.62 63.46 31.08
C GLU A 30 28.67 63.29 29.96
N ALA A 31 28.62 64.06 28.87
CA ALA A 31 29.76 64.22 27.96
C ALA A 31 29.65 65.46 27.06
N SER A 32 30.81 65.95 26.58
CA SER A 32 30.92 67.12 25.71
C SER A 32 30.49 66.79 24.25
N PRO A 33 29.85 67.74 23.53
CA PRO A 33 28.98 67.45 22.38
C PRO A 33 29.67 67.01 21.06
N CYS A 34 31.00 67.03 20.97
CA CYS A 34 31.71 66.76 19.70
C CYS A 34 32.21 65.32 19.55
N VAL A 35 32.79 64.74 20.61
CA VAL A 35 33.33 63.36 20.60
C VAL A 35 32.20 62.33 20.66
N GLU A 36 31.10 62.69 21.32
CA GLU A 36 29.94 61.82 21.56
C GLU A 36 29.19 61.46 20.26
N LYS A 37 29.13 62.38 19.28
CA LYS A 37 28.42 62.16 18.03
C LYS A 37 29.06 61.06 17.16
N GLU A 38 30.39 60.95 17.20
CA GLU A 38 31.11 59.91 16.47
C GLU A 38 30.95 58.55 17.17
N GLU A 39 31.03 58.52 18.51
CA GLU A 39 30.82 57.31 19.31
C GLU A 39 29.39 56.75 19.14
N VAL A 40 28.37 57.63 19.16
CA VAL A 40 26.98 57.25 18.86
C VAL A 40 26.88 56.62 17.48
N LYS A 41 27.51 57.23 16.48
CA LYS A 41 27.44 56.73 15.10
C LYS A 41 28.07 55.34 14.98
N VAL A 42 29.23 55.12 15.57
CA VAL A 42 29.94 53.83 15.55
C VAL A 42 29.10 52.73 16.21
N GLU A 43 28.56 52.98 17.41
CA GLU A 43 27.77 51.95 18.10
C GLU A 43 26.42 51.67 17.41
N VAL A 44 25.79 52.68 16.81
CA VAL A 44 24.57 52.50 16.01
C VAL A 44 24.85 51.67 14.76
N GLU A 45 25.93 51.96 14.02
CA GLU A 45 26.33 51.16 12.85
C GLU A 45 26.66 49.72 13.26
N ARG A 46 27.40 49.53 14.37
CA ARG A 46 27.71 48.20 14.92
C ARG A 46 26.45 47.41 15.27
N PHE A 47 25.48 48.04 15.93
CA PHE A 47 24.21 47.39 16.26
C PHE A 47 23.42 46.99 14.99
N ILE A 48 23.34 47.89 14.00
CA ILE A 48 22.66 47.61 12.72
C ILE A 48 23.29 46.40 12.01
N ASP A 49 24.61 46.28 12.04
CA ASP A 49 25.31 45.15 11.42
C ASP A 49 24.97 43.83 12.11
N HIS A 50 24.95 43.78 13.44
CA HIS A 50 24.55 42.57 14.18
C HIS A 50 23.06 42.26 13.99
N ALA A 51 22.19 43.27 13.92
CA ALA A 51 20.78 43.09 13.61
C ALA A 51 20.58 42.42 12.24
N ARG A 52 21.32 42.88 11.23
CA ARG A 52 21.31 42.30 9.88
C ARG A 52 21.88 40.89 9.85
N GLN A 53 22.96 40.62 10.60
CA GLN A 53 23.50 39.26 10.71
C GLN A 53 22.48 38.31 11.34
N MET A 54 21.76 38.75 12.36
CA MET A 54 20.71 37.97 13.00
C MET A 54 19.53 37.69 12.05
N GLU A 55 19.08 38.70 11.31
CA GLU A 55 18.06 38.54 10.27
C GLU A 55 18.51 37.51 9.20
N ALA A 56 19.73 37.65 8.68
CA ALA A 56 20.28 36.76 7.67
C ALA A 56 20.38 35.31 8.18
N PHE A 57 20.83 35.13 9.42
CA PHE A 57 20.91 33.81 10.06
C PHE A 57 19.55 33.12 10.13
N PHE A 58 18.52 33.81 10.62
CA PHE A 58 17.18 33.22 10.75
C PHE A 58 16.52 32.99 9.39
N LEU A 59 16.72 33.88 8.42
CA LEU A 59 16.26 33.67 7.05
C LEU A 59 16.91 32.43 6.41
N GLN A 60 18.21 32.22 6.61
CA GLN A 60 18.92 31.05 6.13
C GLN A 60 18.39 29.76 6.77
N LYS A 61 18.17 29.76 8.09
CA LYS A 61 17.59 28.61 8.81
C LYS A 61 16.17 28.30 8.31
N ARG A 62 15.34 29.34 8.11
CA ARG A 62 13.99 29.18 7.55
C ARG A 62 14.02 28.61 6.14
N PHE A 63 14.91 29.10 5.28
CA PHE A 63 15.07 28.58 3.92
C PHE A 63 15.48 27.10 3.94
N LEU A 64 16.46 26.74 4.77
CA LEU A 64 16.91 25.35 4.91
C LEU A 64 15.79 24.43 5.39
N LEU A 65 15.01 24.86 6.40
CA LEU A 65 13.84 24.10 6.86
C LEU A 65 12.78 23.93 5.77
N SER A 66 12.51 24.97 4.99
CA SER A 66 11.60 24.88 3.84
C SER A 66 12.12 23.92 2.77
N ALA A 67 13.43 23.94 2.53
CA ALA A 67 14.07 23.08 1.55
C ALA A 67 14.07 21.61 1.98
N MET A 68 14.17 21.31 3.29
CA MET A 68 14.20 19.93 3.83
C MET A 68 12.82 19.34 4.13
N LYS A 69 11.77 20.16 4.14
CA LYS A 69 10.40 19.71 4.44
C LYS A 69 9.88 18.66 3.44
N PRO A 70 10.07 18.80 2.12
CA PRO A 70 9.70 17.76 1.16
C PRO A 70 10.40 16.43 1.42
N GLU A 71 11.70 16.44 1.74
CA GLU A 71 12.48 15.23 2.02
C GLU A 71 12.00 14.52 3.28
N LEU A 72 11.61 15.27 4.32
CA LEU A 72 11.03 14.70 5.53
C LEU A 72 9.69 14.00 5.25
N LEU A 73 8.79 14.64 4.50
CA LEU A 73 7.50 14.04 4.12
C LEU A 73 7.71 12.78 3.28
N VAL A 74 8.55 12.85 2.26
CA VAL A 74 8.88 11.68 1.42
C VAL A 74 9.48 10.55 2.26
N LYS A 75 10.31 10.87 3.26
CA LYS A 75 10.89 9.87 4.14
C LYS A 75 9.84 9.22 5.04
N GLU A 76 8.90 9.98 5.57
CA GLU A 76 7.77 9.49 6.36
C GLU A 76 6.87 8.57 5.53
N ASP A 77 6.46 9.01 4.34
CA ASP A 77 5.68 8.22 3.39
C ASP A 77 6.39 6.91 3.02
N ASN A 78 7.69 6.97 2.74
CA ASN A 78 8.50 5.78 2.46
C ASN A 78 8.53 4.81 3.65
N ASN A 79 8.55 5.33 4.87
CA ASN A 79 8.55 4.52 6.07
C ASN A 79 7.19 3.83 6.26
N GLU A 80 6.09 4.55 6.04
CA GLU A 80 4.73 4.01 6.08
C GLU A 80 4.55 2.91 5.02
N LEU A 81 5.00 3.16 3.79
CA LEU A 81 4.96 2.17 2.70
C LEU A 81 5.77 0.91 3.03
N LYS A 82 6.94 1.04 3.66
CA LYS A 82 7.74 -0.10 4.10
C LYS A 82 7.02 -0.93 5.16
N CYS A 83 6.41 -0.28 6.14
CA CYS A 83 5.61 -0.96 7.15
C CYS A 83 4.41 -1.69 6.55
N GLU A 84 3.69 -1.05 5.63
CA GLU A 84 2.54 -1.67 4.95
C GLU A 84 2.98 -2.84 4.06
N LEU A 85 4.10 -2.73 3.35
CA LEU A 85 4.68 -3.83 2.57
C LEU A 85 5.00 -5.02 3.46
N GLN A 86 5.71 -4.81 4.58
CA GLN A 86 6.03 -5.87 5.54
C GLN A 86 4.76 -6.55 6.08
N ARG A 87 3.72 -5.77 6.38
CA ARG A 87 2.43 -6.31 6.83
C ARG A 87 1.77 -7.18 5.75
N LYS A 88 1.84 -6.76 4.48
CA LYS A 88 1.32 -7.54 3.35
C LYS A 88 2.11 -8.82 3.12
N ASP A 89 3.44 -8.78 3.23
CA ASP A 89 4.29 -9.97 3.10
C ASP A 89 3.96 -11.00 4.18
N GLU A 90 3.75 -10.56 5.42
CA GLU A 90 3.32 -11.44 6.52
C GLU A 90 1.93 -12.04 6.26
N LEU A 91 1.01 -11.26 5.71
CA LEU A 91 -0.31 -11.77 5.35
C LEU A 91 -0.23 -12.82 4.23
N LEU A 92 0.56 -12.57 3.18
CA LEU A 92 0.80 -13.52 2.11
C LEU A 92 1.44 -14.80 2.64
N ARG A 93 2.45 -14.69 3.50
CA ARG A 93 3.09 -15.85 4.15
C ARG A 93 2.07 -16.74 4.84
N ARG A 94 1.18 -16.16 5.66
CA ARG A 94 0.10 -16.91 6.33
C ARG A 94 -0.86 -17.59 5.36
N HIS A 95 -1.14 -16.96 4.21
CA HIS A 95 -1.97 -17.58 3.18
C HIS A 95 -1.26 -18.75 2.51
N TYR A 96 0.03 -18.61 2.17
CA TYR A 96 0.84 -19.71 1.65
C TYR A 96 0.94 -20.88 2.63
N ASP A 97 1.07 -20.61 3.93
CA ASP A 97 1.07 -21.64 4.97
C ASP A 97 -0.26 -22.41 5.00
N LYS A 98 -1.40 -21.72 4.92
CA LYS A 98 -2.72 -22.37 4.86
C LYS A 98 -2.90 -23.20 3.60
N VAL A 99 -2.47 -22.66 2.45
CA VAL A 99 -2.50 -23.40 1.18
C VAL A 99 -1.68 -24.67 1.29
N SER A 100 -0.49 -24.60 1.89
CA SER A 100 0.37 -25.76 2.10
C SER A 100 -0.28 -26.81 3.01
N GLN A 101 -0.91 -26.37 4.10
CA GLN A 101 -1.69 -27.26 4.99
C GLN A 101 -2.82 -27.97 4.25
N TRP A 102 -3.58 -27.26 3.41
CA TRP A 102 -4.64 -27.86 2.62
C TRP A 102 -4.12 -28.86 1.59
N HIS A 103 -2.99 -28.57 0.94
CA HIS A 103 -2.34 -29.52 0.04
C HIS A 103 -1.93 -30.80 0.77
N SER A 104 -1.33 -30.71 1.96
CA SER A 104 -0.97 -31.89 2.76
C SER A 104 -2.20 -32.71 3.14
N LEU A 105 -3.28 -32.07 3.62
CA LEU A 105 -4.52 -32.78 3.97
C LEU A 105 -5.14 -33.52 2.77
N LEU A 106 -5.12 -32.90 1.58
CA LEU A 106 -5.59 -33.54 0.35
C LEU A 106 -4.72 -34.74 -0.05
N ALA A 107 -3.39 -34.63 0.10
CA ALA A 107 -2.47 -35.73 -0.17
C ALA A 107 -2.71 -36.93 0.77
N ASP A 108 -2.93 -36.68 2.06
CA ASP A 108 -3.23 -37.72 3.06
C ASP A 108 -4.54 -38.46 2.74
N LEU A 109 -5.57 -37.72 2.33
CA LEU A 109 -6.86 -38.29 1.89
C LEU A 109 -6.72 -39.19 0.65
N GLN A 110 -5.90 -38.77 -0.32
CA GLN A 110 -5.60 -39.57 -1.51
C GLN A 110 -4.77 -40.83 -1.17
N GLY A 111 -3.83 -40.74 -0.24
CA GLY A 111 -3.07 -41.90 0.26
C GLY A 111 -3.96 -42.93 0.96
N HIS A 112 -4.92 -42.48 1.78
CA HIS A 112 -5.88 -43.34 2.47
C HIS A 112 -6.84 -44.08 1.51
N THR A 113 -7.22 -43.47 0.39
CA THR A 113 -8.09 -44.10 -0.61
C THR A 113 -7.36 -45.18 -1.42
N VAL A 114 -6.06 -45.03 -1.65
CA VAL A 114 -5.23 -46.05 -2.33
C VAL A 114 -4.98 -47.26 -1.42
N TYR A 115 -4.71 -47.05 -0.12
CA TYR A 115 -4.50 -48.15 0.83
C TYR A 115 -5.76 -49.02 1.00
N ASN A 116 -6.95 -48.41 1.05
CA ASN A 116 -8.22 -49.15 1.19
C ASN A 116 -8.57 -50.01 -0.04
N LYS A 117 -8.24 -49.56 -1.27
CA LYS A 117 -8.52 -50.35 -2.48
C LYS A 117 -7.64 -51.60 -2.59
N CYS A 118 -6.41 -51.57 -2.08
CA CYS A 118 -5.49 -52.71 -2.17
C CYS A 118 -5.86 -53.84 -1.19
N GLN A 119 -6.43 -53.53 -0.03
CA GLN A 119 -6.84 -54.54 0.96
C GLN A 119 -8.13 -55.29 0.56
N GLN A 120 -9.02 -54.67 -0.21
CA GLN A 120 -10.32 -55.28 -0.55
C GLN A 120 -10.25 -56.29 -1.72
N GLN A 121 -9.15 -56.34 -2.46
CA GLN A 121 -8.99 -57.25 -3.60
C GLN A 121 -8.44 -58.63 -3.22
N GLN A 122 -8.03 -58.85 -1.97
CA GLN A 122 -7.41 -60.12 -1.54
C GLN A 122 -8.40 -61.12 -0.90
N GLN A 123 -9.70 -60.81 -0.83
CA GLN A 123 -10.68 -61.66 -0.11
C GLN A 123 -11.80 -62.28 -0.98
N GLN A 124 -11.74 -62.22 -2.31
CA GLN A 124 -12.64 -62.97 -3.20
C GLN A 124 -11.86 -63.87 -4.16
N GLN A 125 -11.35 -64.99 -3.64
CA GLN A 125 -10.83 -66.06 -4.49
C GLN A 125 -11.04 -67.44 -3.85
N THR A 126 -12.30 -67.81 -3.62
CA THR A 126 -12.68 -69.22 -3.40
C THR A 126 -14.08 -69.48 -3.94
N SER A 127 -14.18 -70.04 -5.15
CA SER A 127 -15.23 -70.98 -5.57
C SER A 127 -14.87 -71.55 -6.94
N GLN A 128 -14.46 -72.82 -6.96
CA GLN A 128 -14.18 -73.61 -8.15
C GLN A 128 -15.47 -74.11 -8.80
N ALA A 129 -15.50 -74.15 -10.13
CA ALA A 129 -16.18 -75.18 -10.92
C ALA A 129 -15.53 -75.23 -12.33
N PRO A 130 -15.16 -76.42 -12.86
CA PRO A 130 -14.49 -76.53 -14.17
C PRO A 130 -15.45 -76.98 -15.30
N LEU A 131 -14.95 -76.83 -16.55
CA LEU A 131 -15.43 -77.34 -17.87
C LEU A 131 -15.94 -76.22 -18.80
N GLN A 132 -15.66 -76.16 -20.11
CA GLN A 132 -14.69 -76.77 -21.01
C GLN A 132 -14.81 -75.99 -22.35
N GLN A 133 -13.68 -75.81 -23.04
CA GLN A 133 -13.48 -75.71 -24.50
C GLN A 133 -14.08 -74.58 -25.39
N ALA A 134 -13.15 -74.05 -26.22
CA ALA A 134 -13.23 -73.82 -27.67
C ALA A 134 -13.31 -72.36 -28.22
N ALA A 135 -12.24 -72.02 -28.95
CA ALA A 135 -12.12 -71.22 -30.19
C ALA A 135 -12.43 -69.69 -30.21
N SER A 136 -11.44 -68.98 -30.74
CA SER A 136 -11.24 -67.54 -31.08
C SER A 136 -12.40 -66.85 -31.86
N PRO A 137 -12.52 -65.49 -31.96
CA PRO A 137 -11.43 -64.51 -32.11
C PRO A 137 -11.58 -63.14 -31.39
N MET A 138 -10.48 -62.37 -31.39
CA MET A 138 -10.36 -60.90 -31.33
C MET A 138 -11.48 -60.07 -30.64
N GLN A 139 -11.19 -59.46 -29.48
CA GLN A 139 -11.50 -58.05 -29.16
C GLN A 139 -10.93 -57.62 -27.78
N GLN A 140 -10.53 -56.34 -27.69
CA GLN A 140 -10.02 -55.63 -26.50
C GLN A 140 -10.99 -55.69 -25.31
N PRO A 141 -10.47 -55.42 -24.08
CA PRO A 141 -10.91 -54.18 -23.44
C PRO A 141 -9.80 -53.49 -22.63
N CYS A 142 -9.47 -52.25 -22.99
CA CYS A 142 -8.75 -51.34 -22.10
C CYS A 142 -9.15 -49.89 -22.42
N THR A 143 -10.37 -49.49 -22.09
CA THR A 143 -10.87 -48.14 -22.44
C THR A 143 -11.83 -47.52 -21.41
N VAL A 144 -11.64 -47.73 -20.11
CA VAL A 144 -12.41 -46.98 -19.08
C VAL A 144 -11.62 -45.80 -18.49
N GLN A 145 -10.29 -45.75 -18.67
CA GLN A 145 -9.47 -44.71 -18.02
C GLN A 145 -9.18 -43.48 -18.90
N GLN A 146 -9.47 -43.52 -20.21
CA GLN A 146 -9.12 -42.44 -21.15
C GLN A 146 -10.29 -41.50 -21.51
N SER A 147 -11.54 -41.86 -21.19
CA SER A 147 -12.73 -41.06 -21.52
C SER A 147 -12.98 -39.88 -20.56
N VAL A 148 -12.56 -40.00 -19.29
CA VAL A 148 -12.74 -38.92 -18.29
C VAL A 148 -11.84 -37.71 -18.53
N GLN A 149 -10.63 -37.91 -19.07
CA GLN A 149 -9.68 -36.81 -19.27
C GLN A 149 -10.06 -35.92 -20.49
N THR A 150 -10.64 -36.52 -21.54
CA THR A 150 -11.06 -35.78 -22.74
C THR A 150 -12.31 -34.94 -22.49
N GLN A 151 -13.22 -35.39 -21.61
CA GLN A 151 -14.46 -34.66 -21.31
C GLN A 151 -14.22 -33.40 -20.45
N GLN A 152 -13.17 -33.40 -19.61
CA GLN A 152 -12.82 -32.23 -18.79
C GLN A 152 -12.18 -31.10 -19.60
N MET A 153 -11.39 -31.42 -20.64
CA MET A 153 -10.77 -30.38 -21.49
C MET A 153 -11.79 -29.72 -22.43
N ALA A 154 -12.77 -30.47 -22.93
CA ALA A 154 -13.85 -29.93 -23.76
C ALA A 154 -14.74 -28.95 -22.98
N ALA A 155 -15.02 -29.22 -21.69
CA ALA A 155 -15.76 -28.31 -20.83
C ALA A 155 -14.99 -27.02 -20.52
N ALA A 156 -13.67 -27.11 -20.33
CA ALA A 156 -12.81 -25.94 -20.09
C ALA A 156 -12.71 -25.03 -21.33
N ALA A 157 -12.61 -25.61 -22.53
CA ALA A 157 -12.57 -24.85 -23.79
C ALA A 157 -13.88 -24.08 -24.05
N ALA A 158 -15.04 -24.71 -23.77
CA ALA A 158 -16.34 -24.05 -23.91
C ALA A 158 -16.51 -22.89 -22.91
N ALA A 159 -16.02 -23.05 -21.67
CA ALA A 159 -16.06 -21.98 -20.66
C ALA A 159 -15.17 -20.79 -21.04
N GLN A 160 -14.00 -21.05 -21.64
CA GLN A 160 -13.10 -19.97 -22.09
C GLN A 160 -13.71 -19.15 -23.23
N GLN A 161 -14.43 -19.80 -24.17
CA GLN A 161 -15.09 -19.10 -25.27
C GLN A 161 -16.28 -18.24 -24.80
N ALA A 162 -17.02 -18.70 -23.79
CA ALA A 162 -18.11 -17.93 -23.17
C ALA A 162 -17.61 -16.70 -22.39
N ALA A 163 -16.47 -16.81 -21.69
CA ALA A 163 -15.88 -15.69 -20.96
C ALA A 163 -15.42 -14.56 -21.89
N LEU A 164 -14.87 -14.89 -23.06
CA LEU A 164 -14.39 -13.91 -24.04
C LEU A 164 -15.54 -13.14 -24.70
N GLN A 165 -16.68 -13.81 -24.93
CA GLN A 165 -17.90 -13.15 -25.43
C GLN A 165 -18.49 -12.18 -24.40
N GLN A 166 -18.42 -12.50 -23.11
CA GLN A 166 -18.92 -11.62 -22.05
C GLN A 166 -18.03 -10.37 -21.86
N GLN A 167 -16.72 -10.50 -22.05
CA GLN A 167 -15.79 -9.35 -22.00
C GLN A 167 -16.01 -8.36 -23.14
N ALA A 168 -16.36 -8.84 -24.35
CA ALA A 168 -16.61 -7.98 -25.51
C ALA A 168 -17.86 -7.08 -25.32
N LEU A 169 -18.92 -7.61 -24.70
CA LEU A 169 -20.14 -6.85 -24.40
C LEU A 169 -19.92 -5.77 -23.33
N GLN A 170 -19.07 -6.03 -22.34
CA GLN A 170 -18.74 -5.04 -21.30
C GLN A 170 -17.92 -3.86 -21.85
N GLN A 171 -17.03 -4.11 -22.81
CA GLN A 171 -16.21 -3.04 -23.40
C GLN A 171 -17.05 -2.05 -24.23
N GLN A 172 -18.11 -2.53 -24.90
CA GLN A 172 -18.99 -1.66 -25.68
C GLN A 172 -19.85 -0.73 -24.80
N GLN A 173 -20.22 -1.15 -23.58
CA GLN A 173 -20.94 -0.28 -22.63
C GLN A 173 -20.08 0.86 -22.07
N ILE A 174 -18.78 0.64 -21.84
CA ILE A 174 -17.87 1.67 -21.33
C ILE A 174 -17.60 2.75 -22.39
N GLN A 175 -17.52 2.37 -23.67
CA GLN A 175 -17.33 3.34 -24.74
C GLN A 175 -18.57 4.24 -24.94
N ASN A 176 -19.77 3.71 -24.70
CA ASN A 176 -21.01 4.50 -24.80
C ASN A 176 -21.23 5.42 -23.59
N SER A 177 -20.73 5.08 -22.39
CA SER A 177 -20.85 5.94 -21.21
C SER A 177 -19.83 7.09 -21.19
N LEU A 178 -18.63 6.89 -21.77
CA LEU A 178 -17.62 7.95 -21.85
C LEU A 178 -18.02 9.09 -22.80
N ALA A 179 -18.80 8.80 -23.85
CA ALA A 179 -19.29 9.81 -24.78
C ALA A 179 -20.36 10.75 -24.18
N GLN A 180 -21.09 10.29 -23.15
CA GLN A 180 -22.15 11.08 -22.51
C GLN A 180 -21.66 11.90 -21.30
N GLY A 181 -20.46 11.59 -20.75
CA GLY A 181 -19.92 12.23 -19.55
C GLY A 181 -19.13 13.53 -19.77
N MET A 182 -18.77 13.88 -21.01
CA MET A 182 -17.89 15.03 -21.27
C MET A 182 -18.62 16.39 -21.35
N PHE A 183 -19.94 16.45 -21.09
CA PHE A 183 -20.74 17.68 -21.25
C PHE A 183 -21.18 18.37 -19.92
N LEU A 184 -20.84 17.85 -18.73
CA LEU A 184 -21.41 18.37 -17.47
C LEU A 184 -20.44 18.56 -16.29
N ALA A 185 -19.13 18.58 -16.49
CA ALA A 185 -18.18 18.81 -15.40
C ALA A 185 -17.83 20.30 -15.22
N GLY A 186 -18.84 21.11 -14.91
CA GLY A 186 -18.68 22.48 -14.43
C GLY A 186 -19.58 22.72 -13.22
N GLY A 187 -19.02 22.63 -12.01
CA GLY A 187 -19.64 23.24 -10.82
C GLY A 187 -19.82 22.35 -9.58
N ARG A 188 -19.17 22.79 -8.48
CA ARG A 188 -19.62 22.83 -7.08
C ARG A 188 -20.39 21.62 -6.47
N GLY A 189 -19.76 21.01 -5.45
CA GLY A 189 -20.23 20.95 -4.06
C GLY A 189 -21.47 20.11 -3.69
N GLY A 190 -21.35 19.31 -2.62
CA GLY A 190 -22.49 18.87 -1.81
C GLY A 190 -22.61 17.37 -1.57
N TYR A 191 -22.49 16.98 -0.29
CA TYR A 191 -22.82 15.67 0.28
C TYR A 191 -24.27 15.25 -0.02
N VAL A 192 -24.52 14.03 -0.50
CA VAL A 192 -25.46 13.03 0.07
C VAL A 192 -25.38 11.73 -0.74
N GLY A 193 -25.61 10.59 -0.07
CA GLY A 193 -25.48 9.24 -0.61
C GLY A 193 -26.17 9.02 -1.95
N ALA A 194 -25.37 8.73 -2.97
CA ALA A 194 -25.84 8.10 -4.20
C ALA A 194 -25.79 6.59 -3.99
N ALA A 195 -26.96 5.95 -4.03
CA ALA A 195 -27.11 4.50 -4.07
C ALA A 195 -26.17 3.92 -5.16
N LEU A 196 -25.25 3.06 -4.75
CA LEU A 196 -24.33 2.34 -5.63
C LEU A 196 -25.12 1.35 -6.49
N GLN A 197 -25.79 1.83 -7.53
CA GLN A 197 -26.40 1.00 -8.55
C GLN A 197 -25.31 0.58 -9.55
N GLY A 198 -24.45 -0.33 -9.11
CA GLY A 198 -23.37 -0.89 -9.89
C GLY A 198 -22.97 -2.27 -9.38
N PRO A 199 -22.07 -2.98 -10.08
CA PRO A 199 -21.64 -4.35 -9.74
C PRO A 199 -21.18 -4.55 -8.29
N LEU A 200 -20.80 -3.46 -7.61
CA LEU A 200 -20.43 -3.41 -6.19
C LEU A 200 -21.59 -3.70 -5.23
N ALA A 201 -22.85 -3.56 -5.65
CA ALA A 201 -24.03 -3.83 -4.81
C ALA A 201 -24.12 -5.29 -4.34
N TYR A 202 -23.54 -6.23 -5.09
CA TYR A 202 -23.51 -7.65 -4.69
C TYR A 202 -22.53 -7.93 -3.56
N LEU A 203 -21.48 -7.13 -3.41
CA LEU A 203 -20.52 -7.26 -2.32
C LEU A 203 -21.13 -6.81 -0.99
N GLU A 204 -22.01 -5.81 -1.00
CA GLU A 204 -22.70 -5.31 0.19
C GLU A 204 -23.65 -6.37 0.79
N LYS A 205 -24.40 -7.09 -0.06
CA LYS A 205 -25.29 -8.19 0.39
C LYS A 205 -24.55 -9.37 1.03
N THR A 206 -23.29 -9.58 0.66
CA THR A 206 -22.47 -10.67 1.22
C THR A 206 -21.76 -10.24 2.51
N ALA A 207 -21.51 -8.94 2.68
CA ALA A 207 -20.88 -8.37 3.87
C ALA A 207 -21.83 -8.28 5.08
N THR A 208 -23.15 -8.18 4.88
CA THR A 208 -24.13 -8.08 5.98
C THR A 208 -24.18 -9.32 6.89
N ASN A 209 -23.65 -10.47 6.48
CA ASN A 209 -23.71 -11.71 7.27
C ASN A 209 -22.44 -12.01 8.10
N ILE A 210 -21.40 -11.18 7.97
CA ILE A 210 -20.20 -11.28 8.82
C ILE A 210 -20.25 -10.11 9.80
N GLY A 211 -20.82 -10.39 10.97
CA GLY A 211 -21.09 -9.43 12.03
C GLY A 211 -19.90 -8.55 12.39
N LEU A 212 -19.97 -7.29 11.95
CA LEU A 212 -19.44 -6.15 12.69
C LEU A 212 -20.64 -5.55 13.43
N GLY A 213 -20.93 -6.12 14.60
CA GLY A 213 -21.80 -5.48 15.57
C GLY A 213 -21.12 -4.22 16.08
N ASP A 214 -21.60 -3.07 15.60
CA ASP A 214 -21.30 -1.76 16.16
C ASP A 214 -22.08 -1.57 17.47
N GLY A 215 -21.43 -0.93 18.45
CA GLY A 215 -21.76 -1.01 19.87
C GLY A 215 -23.02 -0.26 20.31
N ARG A 216 -23.53 -0.63 21.51
CA ARG A 216 -24.23 0.22 22.50
C ARG A 216 -24.87 -0.63 23.61
N ARG A 217 -24.25 -0.66 24.79
CA ARG A 217 -24.82 -0.51 26.15
C ARG A 217 -23.81 -0.94 27.21
#